data_AF-A0A3Q9EM31-F1
#
_entry.id   AF-A0A3Q9EM31-F1
#
_cell.length_a   1.000
_cell.length_b   1.000
_cell.length_c   1.000
_cell.angle_alpha   90.00
_cell.angle_beta   90.00
_cell.angle_gamma   90.00
#
_symmetry.space_group_name_H-M   'P 1'
#
loop_
_entity.id
_entity.type
_entity.pdbx_description
1 polymer ?
#
loop_
_entity_poly.entity_id
_entity_poly.type
_entity_poly.pdbx_seq_one_letter_code
_entity_poly.pdbx_strand_id
1 'polypeptide(L)'
;KCKTCNNDMNNCPGHFGHIELAKPVYHPGFINKTKKILEMVCHQCSKLLCDENNDEQFAQALRLRDPKARFATVWKVCKGKKVCEIETAGKDEKDSIDTATGLEKIPHGGCGSQHPDIRKKALQLYAKVEEAREEGMKKEVKDKIITPEQAHHILKHIPEDDLWKMG
;
A
#
# COMPACT_ATOMS: atom_id res chain seq x y z
N LYS A 1 24.57 -34.63 22.26
CA LYS A 1 23.19 -34.92 21.81
C LYS A 1 22.36 -33.65 21.82
N CYS A 2 21.63 -33.39 20.74
CA CYS A 2 20.75 -32.21 20.60
C CYS A 2 19.56 -32.28 21.56
N LYS A 3 19.16 -31.18 22.21
CA LYS A 3 18.05 -31.17 23.18
C LYS A 3 16.67 -31.45 22.57
N THR A 4 16.48 -31.19 21.27
CA THR A 4 15.18 -31.32 20.61
C THR A 4 14.99 -32.70 19.99
N CYS A 5 15.96 -33.20 19.22
CA CYS A 5 15.85 -34.49 18.52
C CYS A 5 16.73 -35.61 19.09
N ASN A 6 17.53 -35.33 20.12
CA ASN A 6 18.47 -36.27 20.78
C ASN A 6 19.51 -36.95 19.87
N ASN A 7 19.56 -36.59 18.58
CA ASN A 7 20.57 -37.05 17.64
C ASN A 7 21.94 -36.42 17.94
N ASP A 8 22.99 -37.06 17.43
CA ASP A 8 24.37 -36.56 17.42
C ASP A 8 24.59 -35.57 16.26
N MET A 9 25.75 -34.90 16.24
CA MET A 9 26.04 -33.78 15.34
C MET A 9 25.85 -34.12 13.86
N ASN A 10 26.20 -35.35 13.45
CA ASN A 10 26.11 -35.79 12.06
C ASN A 10 24.68 -36.11 11.61
N ASN A 11 23.76 -36.37 12.54
CA ASN A 11 22.39 -36.81 12.26
C ASN A 11 21.34 -35.78 12.69
N CYS A 12 21.77 -34.64 13.25
CA CYS A 12 20.88 -33.56 13.63
C CYS A 12 20.66 -32.62 12.43
N PRO A 13 19.42 -32.45 11.94
CA PRO A 13 19.14 -31.57 10.80
C PRO A 13 19.22 -30.07 11.13
N GLY A 14 19.45 -29.71 12.40
CA GLY A 14 19.30 -28.36 12.90
C GLY A 14 17.83 -28.01 13.21
N HIS A 15 17.62 -27.07 14.12
CA HIS A 15 16.30 -26.61 14.53
C HIS A 15 16.26 -25.09 14.47
N PHE A 16 15.15 -24.53 13.98
CA PHE A 16 14.98 -23.09 13.92
C PHE A 16 14.86 -22.49 15.32
N GLY A 17 15.59 -21.40 15.53
CA GLY A 17 15.37 -20.48 16.65
C GLY A 17 14.77 -19.16 16.15
N HIS A 18 14.42 -18.30 17.08
CA HIS A 18 14.03 -16.92 16.78
C HIS A 18 14.69 -15.97 17.78
N ILE A 19 14.87 -14.72 17.37
CA ILE A 19 15.34 -13.63 18.20
C ILE A 19 14.29 -12.52 18.07
N GLU A 20 13.71 -12.12 19.18
CA GLU A 20 12.76 -10.99 19.21
C GLU A 20 13.55 -9.68 19.20
N LEU A 21 13.31 -8.86 18.16
CA LEU A 21 13.94 -7.55 18.04
C LEU A 21 13.11 -6.52 18.81
N ALA A 22 13.78 -5.55 19.45
CA ALA A 22 13.10 -4.48 20.18
C ALA A 22 12.29 -3.54 19.28
N LYS A 23 12.63 -3.44 17.99
CA LYS A 23 11.94 -2.60 16.99
C LYS A 23 11.86 -3.31 15.64
N PRO A 24 10.80 -3.07 14.86
CA PRO A 24 10.69 -3.61 13.50
C PRO A 24 11.74 -2.98 12.58
N VAL A 25 12.21 -3.76 11.60
CA VAL A 25 13.21 -3.35 10.61
C VAL A 25 12.75 -3.78 9.22
N TYR A 26 13.03 -2.97 8.20
CA TYR A 26 12.79 -3.39 6.81
C TYR A 26 13.74 -4.52 6.41
N HIS A 27 13.19 -5.59 5.84
CA HIS A 27 14.00 -6.64 5.23
C HIS A 27 14.62 -6.13 3.91
N PRO A 28 15.95 -6.17 3.71
CA PRO A 28 16.61 -5.63 2.51
C PRO A 28 16.10 -6.22 1.19
N GLY A 29 15.75 -7.51 1.18
CA GLY A 29 15.19 -8.20 0.00
C GLY A 29 13.74 -7.81 -0.33
N PHE A 30 12.98 -7.30 0.64
CA PHE A 30 11.55 -7.01 0.45
C PHE A 30 11.20 -5.52 0.51
N ILE A 31 12.14 -4.64 0.88
CA ILE A 31 11.87 -3.19 0.96
C ILE A 31 11.30 -2.60 -0.33
N ASN A 32 11.68 -3.12 -1.50
CA ASN A 32 11.13 -2.70 -2.78
C ASN A 32 9.67 -3.13 -2.96
N LYS A 33 9.30 -4.33 -2.50
CA LYS A 33 7.91 -4.83 -2.54
C LYS A 33 7.06 -4.06 -1.53
N THR A 34 7.58 -3.82 -0.31
CA THR A 34 6.93 -2.97 0.70
C THR A 34 6.66 -1.57 0.16
N LYS A 35 7.64 -0.94 -0.51
CA LYS A 35 7.46 0.36 -1.17
C LYS A 35 6.30 0.33 -2.15
N LYS A 36 6.24 -0.68 -3.03
CA LYS A 36 5.15 -0.81 -4.01
C LYS A 36 3.79 -0.96 -3.34
N ILE A 37 3.69 -1.74 -2.25
CA ILE A 37 2.43 -1.88 -1.51
C ILE A 37 2.02 -0.54 -0.90
N LEU A 38 2.95 0.18 -0.25
CA LEU A 38 2.68 1.51 0.30
C LEU A 38 2.30 2.55 -0.76
N GLU A 39 2.68 2.34 -2.03
CA GLU A 39 2.25 3.17 -3.17
C GLU A 39 0.84 2.85 -3.67
N MET A 40 0.27 1.69 -3.28
CA MET A 40 -1.07 1.27 -3.70
C MET A 40 -2.14 1.50 -2.64
N VAL A 41 -1.75 1.55 -1.36
CA VAL A 41 -2.68 1.68 -0.23
C VAL A 41 -2.62 3.06 0.41
N CYS A 42 -3.75 3.50 0.95
CA CYS A 42 -3.83 4.72 1.74
C CYS A 42 -3.08 4.57 3.08
N HIS A 43 -2.28 5.57 3.46
CA HIS A 43 -1.53 5.52 4.72
C HIS A 43 -2.39 5.82 5.96
N GLN A 44 -3.64 6.25 5.75
CA GLN A 44 -4.59 6.58 6.81
C GLN A 44 -5.64 5.50 7.05
N CYS A 45 -6.27 4.97 5.99
CA CYS A 45 -7.31 3.95 6.10
C CYS A 45 -6.88 2.55 5.62
N SER A 46 -5.65 2.38 5.14
CA SER A 46 -5.08 1.11 4.64
C SER A 46 -5.80 0.43 3.47
N LYS A 47 -6.87 1.01 2.93
CA LYS A 47 -7.53 0.54 1.71
C LYS A 47 -6.69 0.82 0.47
N LEU A 48 -6.87 0.02 -0.58
CA LEU A 48 -6.37 0.31 -1.92
C LEU A 48 -6.86 1.68 -2.41
N LEU A 49 -6.05 2.37 -3.22
CA LEU A 49 -6.41 3.68 -3.79
C LEU A 49 -7.33 3.59 -5.02
N CYS A 50 -7.40 2.41 -5.64
CA CYS A 50 -8.21 2.14 -6.83
C CYS A 50 -9.29 1.12 -6.51
N ASP A 51 -10.38 1.19 -7.26
CA ASP A 51 -11.50 0.26 -7.19
C ASP A 51 -11.94 -0.21 -8.58
N GLU A 52 -12.59 -1.38 -8.64
CA GLU A 52 -13.04 -2.00 -9.89
C GLU A 52 -14.22 -1.26 -10.53
N ASN A 53 -14.99 -0.51 -9.75
CA ASN A 53 -16.15 0.22 -10.25
C ASN A 53 -15.75 1.56 -10.90
N ASN A 54 -14.68 2.18 -10.41
CA ASN A 54 -14.29 3.53 -10.81
C ASN A 54 -13.06 3.58 -11.72
N ASP A 55 -12.24 2.52 -11.78
CA ASP A 55 -11.05 2.44 -12.63
C ASP A 55 -11.11 1.22 -13.57
N GLU A 56 -11.45 1.45 -14.85
CA GLU A 56 -11.54 0.37 -15.85
C GLU A 56 -10.22 -0.41 -15.98
N GLN A 57 -9.08 0.29 -15.92
CA GLN A 57 -7.75 -0.33 -15.96
C GLN A 57 -7.50 -1.24 -14.75
N PHE A 58 -8.05 -0.90 -13.58
CA PHE A 58 -7.98 -1.74 -12.39
C PHE A 58 -8.85 -2.99 -12.56
N ALA A 59 -10.09 -2.83 -13.03
CA ALA A 59 -10.97 -3.97 -13.34
C ALA A 59 -10.35 -4.93 -14.36
N GLN A 60 -9.68 -4.40 -15.40
CA GLN A 60 -8.92 -5.21 -16.35
C GLN A 60 -7.73 -5.93 -15.69
N ALA A 61 -7.02 -5.28 -14.76
CA ALA A 61 -5.92 -5.87 -14.02
C ALA A 61 -6.38 -7.07 -13.16
N LEU A 62 -7.57 -6.99 -12.56
CA LEU A 62 -8.14 -8.08 -11.75
C LEU A 62 -8.40 -9.36 -12.53
N ARG A 63 -8.64 -9.26 -13.85
CA ARG A 63 -8.83 -10.43 -14.73
C ARG A 63 -7.54 -11.22 -14.99
N LEU A 64 -6.38 -10.70 -14.61
CA LEU A 64 -5.10 -11.38 -14.79
C LEU A 64 -4.98 -12.59 -13.84
N ARG A 65 -4.81 -13.78 -14.43
CA ARG A 65 -4.67 -15.04 -13.69
C ARG A 65 -3.35 -15.15 -12.92
N ASP A 66 -2.24 -14.66 -13.49
CA ASP A 66 -0.93 -14.67 -12.82
C ASP A 66 -0.86 -13.60 -11.73
N PRO A 67 -0.68 -13.97 -10.44
CA PRO A 67 -0.62 -12.99 -9.35
C PRO A 67 0.53 -12.01 -9.47
N LYS A 68 1.68 -12.43 -10.04
CA LYS A 68 2.83 -11.55 -10.22
C LYS A 68 2.55 -10.46 -11.26
N ALA A 69 1.98 -10.84 -12.40
CA ALA A 69 1.53 -9.90 -13.42
C ALA A 69 0.41 -8.99 -12.89
N ARG A 70 -0.58 -9.54 -12.16
CA ARG A 70 -1.66 -8.77 -11.53
C ARG A 70 -1.09 -7.69 -10.61
N PHE A 71 -0.21 -8.06 -9.68
CA PHE A 71 0.44 -7.12 -8.78
C PHE A 71 1.18 -6.00 -9.51
N ALA A 72 1.90 -6.34 -10.58
CA ALA A 72 2.65 -5.35 -11.36
C ALA A 72 1.72 -4.35 -12.07
N THR A 73 0.57 -4.81 -12.57
CA THR A 73 -0.42 -3.98 -13.25
C THR A 73 -1.23 -3.13 -12.27
N VAL A 74 -1.75 -3.74 -11.19
CA VAL A 74 -2.46 -3.02 -10.11
C VAL A 74 -1.58 -1.91 -9.55
N TRP A 75 -0.30 -2.19 -9.28
CA TRP A 75 0.65 -1.17 -8.82
C TRP A 75 0.81 -0.01 -9.79
N LYS A 76 0.84 -0.26 -11.10
CA LYS A 76 0.95 0.82 -12.11
C LYS A 76 -0.26 1.74 -12.10
N VAL A 77 -1.46 1.17 -11.91
CA VAL A 77 -2.71 1.93 -11.85
C VAL A 77 -2.75 2.77 -10.56
N CYS A 78 -2.52 2.16 -9.40
CA CYS A 78 -2.63 2.87 -8.12
C CYS A 78 -1.54 3.93 -7.89
N LYS A 79 -0.31 3.72 -8.38
CA LYS A 79 0.82 4.65 -8.16
C LYS A 79 0.53 6.08 -8.64
N GLY A 80 -0.34 6.25 -9.63
CA GLY A 80 -0.73 7.54 -10.17
C GLY A 80 -1.69 8.33 -9.29
N LYS A 81 -2.44 7.67 -8.40
CA LYS A 81 -3.46 8.31 -7.56
C LYS A 81 -2.79 9.05 -6.40
N LYS A 82 -3.20 10.31 -6.18
CA LYS A 82 -2.64 11.21 -5.15
C LYS A 82 -3.61 11.54 -4.02
N VAL A 83 -4.83 11.03 -4.10
CA VAL A 83 -5.87 11.25 -3.10
C VAL A 83 -6.61 9.93 -2.90
N CYS A 84 -6.92 9.59 -1.65
CA CYS A 84 -7.83 8.49 -1.34
C CYS A 84 -9.26 9.01 -1.48
N GLU A 85 -9.90 8.73 -2.60
CA GLU A 85 -11.20 9.34 -2.96
C GLU A 85 -12.30 8.98 -1.94
N ILE A 86 -12.93 10.02 -1.37
CA ILE A 86 -14.23 9.88 -0.69
C ILE A 86 -15.26 10.23 -1.75
N GLU A 87 -15.97 9.24 -2.26
CA GLU A 87 -17.23 9.52 -2.93
C GLU A 87 -18.28 9.64 -1.84
N THR A 88 -18.49 10.86 -1.35
CA THR A 88 -19.64 11.15 -0.50
C THR A 88 -20.87 10.94 -1.36
N ALA A 89 -21.77 10.05 -0.94
CA ALA A 89 -23.15 10.08 -1.38
C ALA A 89 -23.76 11.43 -0.94
N GLY A 90 -23.54 12.47 -1.74
CA GLY A 90 -23.73 13.86 -1.36
C GLY A 90 -24.56 14.61 -2.39
N LYS A 91 -25.88 14.45 -2.28
CA LYS A 91 -26.94 15.42 -2.58
C LYS A 91 -27.10 16.07 -3.96
N ASP A 92 -26.22 15.86 -4.93
CA ASP A 92 -26.43 16.36 -6.29
C ASP A 92 -26.48 15.19 -7.28
N GLU A 93 -27.69 14.88 -7.77
CA GLU A 93 -27.99 13.80 -8.75
C GLU A 93 -27.16 13.88 -10.04
N LYS A 94 -26.51 15.01 -10.33
CA LYS A 94 -25.78 15.25 -11.58
C LYS A 94 -24.31 14.79 -11.59
N ASP A 95 -23.68 14.62 -10.42
CA ASP A 95 -22.26 14.21 -10.32
C ASP A 95 -22.08 12.72 -9.98
N SER A 96 -23.18 12.00 -9.72
CA SER A 96 -23.16 10.57 -9.38
C SER A 96 -23.10 9.65 -10.61
N ILE A 97 -23.25 10.22 -11.81
CA ILE A 97 -23.20 9.52 -13.09
C ILE A 97 -21.85 9.80 -13.73
N ASP A 98 -21.10 8.75 -14.04
CA ASP A 98 -19.92 8.88 -14.89
C ASP A 98 -20.36 9.37 -16.29
N THR A 99 -19.98 10.60 -16.65
CA THR A 99 -20.31 11.22 -17.95
C THR A 99 -19.81 10.42 -19.16
N ALA A 100 -18.88 9.47 -18.96
CA ALA A 100 -18.37 8.59 -20.01
C ALA A 100 -19.15 7.27 -20.15
N THR A 101 -19.73 6.74 -19.06
CA THR A 101 -20.37 5.41 -19.04
C THR A 101 -21.86 5.42 -18.71
N GLY A 102 -22.39 6.53 -18.18
CA GLY A 102 -23.78 6.66 -17.78
C GLY A 102 -24.17 5.85 -16.53
N LEU A 103 -23.19 5.25 -15.84
CA LEU A 103 -23.41 4.39 -14.69
C LEU A 103 -23.22 5.16 -13.37
N GLU A 104 -24.00 4.79 -12.36
CA GLU A 104 -23.86 5.29 -10.99
C GLU A 104 -22.54 4.82 -10.40
N LYS A 105 -21.74 5.76 -9.87
CA LYS A 105 -20.47 5.43 -9.21
C LYS A 105 -20.72 4.77 -7.85
N ILE A 106 -20.09 3.62 -7.63
CA ILE A 106 -20.20 2.88 -6.37
C ILE A 106 -19.14 3.43 -5.40
N PRO A 107 -19.52 3.86 -4.19
CA PRO A 107 -18.57 4.48 -3.28
C PRO A 107 -17.54 3.47 -2.76
N HIS A 108 -16.27 3.69 -3.13
CA HIS A 108 -15.08 2.95 -2.66
C HIS A 108 -14.85 3.06 -1.13
N GLY A 109 -15.41 4.11 -0.51
CA GLY A 109 -15.32 4.34 0.93
C GLY A 109 -13.89 4.69 1.39
N GLY A 110 -13.19 5.53 0.62
CA GLY A 110 -11.92 6.14 1.01
C GLY A 110 -12.08 7.21 2.10
N CYS A 111 -10.98 7.87 2.46
CA CYS A 111 -10.90 8.80 3.60
C CYS A 111 -10.45 10.23 3.26
N GLY A 112 -10.22 10.55 1.99
CA GLY A 112 -9.97 11.91 1.50
C GLY A 112 -8.53 12.38 1.72
N SER A 113 -7.74 11.58 2.42
CA SER A 113 -6.35 11.90 2.72
C SER A 113 -5.50 11.93 1.45
N GLN A 114 -4.54 12.86 1.41
CA GLN A 114 -3.55 12.91 0.34
C GLN A 114 -2.60 11.72 0.44
N HIS A 115 -2.26 11.16 -0.72
CA HIS A 115 -1.31 10.06 -0.83
C HIS A 115 0.08 10.60 -1.21
N PRO A 116 1.11 10.39 -0.36
CA PRO A 116 2.43 10.96 -0.58
C PRO A 116 3.20 10.22 -1.68
N ASP A 117 4.10 10.93 -2.37
CA ASP A 117 5.05 10.26 -3.28
C ASP A 117 6.17 9.58 -2.48
N ILE A 118 6.33 8.26 -2.65
CA ILE A 118 7.25 7.45 -1.85
C ILE A 118 8.56 7.25 -2.58
N ARG A 119 9.65 7.71 -1.96
CA ARG A 119 11.02 7.54 -2.42
C ARG A 119 11.77 6.53 -1.55
N LYS A 120 12.67 5.78 -2.17
CA LYS A 120 13.63 4.92 -1.46
C LYS A 120 15.00 5.58 -1.52
N LYS A 121 15.66 5.73 -0.38
CA LYS A 121 17.08 6.12 -0.29
C LYS A 121 17.78 5.05 0.55
N ALA A 122 18.68 4.29 -0.05
CA ALA A 122 19.32 3.12 0.57
C ALA A 122 18.28 2.15 1.20
N LEU A 123 18.32 1.94 2.51
CA LEU A 123 17.42 1.04 3.26
C LEU A 123 16.26 1.78 3.95
N GLN A 124 15.98 3.01 3.55
CA GLN A 124 14.93 3.84 4.12
C GLN A 124 13.91 4.26 3.06
N LEU A 125 12.65 4.39 3.50
CA LEU A 125 11.55 4.92 2.70
C LEU A 125 11.20 6.32 3.19
N TYR A 126 10.90 7.22 2.27
CA TYR A 126 10.56 8.61 2.53
C TYR A 126 9.27 8.97 1.79
N ALA A 127 8.33 9.59 2.49
CA ALA A 127 7.15 10.23 1.93
C ALA A 127 7.47 11.71 1.64
N LYS A 128 7.26 12.16 0.40
CA LYS A 128 7.24 13.58 0.10
C LYS A 128 5.94 14.18 0.60
N VAL A 129 6.04 15.12 1.53
CA VAL A 129 4.89 15.90 2.03
C VAL A 129 5.10 17.34 1.61
N GLU A 130 4.11 17.93 0.95
CA GLU A 130 4.07 19.36 0.68
C GLU A 130 3.47 20.05 1.90
N GLU A 131 4.26 20.83 2.61
CA GLU A 131 3.76 21.67 3.69
C GLU A 131 3.45 23.07 3.12
N ALA A 132 2.22 23.54 3.34
CA ALA A 132 1.87 24.92 3.07
C ALA A 132 2.54 25.80 4.13
N ARG A 133 3.39 26.74 3.68
CA ARG A 133 3.90 27.81 4.52
C ARG A 133 2.93 29.00 4.42
N GLU A 134 2.97 29.92 5.39
CA GLU A 134 2.08 31.09 5.51
C GLU A 134 1.80 31.80 4.17
N GLU A 135 0.58 32.34 4.05
CA GLU A 135 0.00 32.89 2.81
C GLU A 135 0.99 33.79 2.05
N GLY A 136 1.51 33.27 0.92
CA GLY A 136 2.40 34.00 0.00
C GLY A 136 3.76 33.37 -0.27
N MET A 137 4.18 32.33 0.47
CA MET A 137 5.47 31.65 0.24
C MET A 137 5.35 30.31 -0.48
N LYS A 138 6.37 29.97 -1.28
CA LYS A 138 6.43 28.70 -2.04
C LYS A 138 6.32 27.49 -1.09
N LYS A 139 5.52 26.48 -1.49
CA LYS A 139 5.39 25.20 -0.77
C LYS A 139 6.77 24.56 -0.56
N GLU A 140 7.12 24.24 0.68
CA GLU A 140 8.34 23.47 0.96
C GLU A 140 8.03 21.98 0.88
N VAL A 141 8.81 21.26 0.06
CA VAL A 141 8.70 19.80 -0.06
C VAL A 141 9.68 19.16 0.91
N LYS A 142 9.17 18.53 1.96
CA LYS A 142 10.00 17.80 2.93
C LYS A 142 9.88 16.29 2.73
N ASP A 143 11.02 15.61 2.85
CA ASP A 143 11.09 14.16 2.86
C ASP A 143 10.91 13.67 4.31
N LYS A 144 9.72 13.14 4.63
CA LYS A 144 9.43 12.52 5.92
C LYS A 144 9.76 11.03 5.87
N ILE A 145 10.55 10.52 6.81
CA ILE A 145 10.85 9.09 6.87
C ILE A 145 9.59 8.28 7.18
N ILE A 146 9.38 7.19 6.45
CA ILE A 146 8.40 6.16 6.78
C ILE A 146 9.15 5.12 7.60
N THR A 147 8.81 5.02 8.88
CA THR A 147 9.42 4.04 9.78
C THR A 147 8.90 2.63 9.49
N PRO A 148 9.69 1.57 9.78
CA PRO A 148 9.20 0.20 9.67
C PRO A 148 7.94 -0.05 10.50
N GLU A 149 7.80 0.61 11.64
CA GLU A 149 6.63 0.53 12.52
C GLU A 149 5.37 1.13 11.86
N GLN A 150 5.48 2.32 11.26
CA GLN A 150 4.39 2.92 10.50
C GLN A 150 3.98 2.05 9.31
N ALA A 151 4.96 1.55 8.54
CA ALA A 151 4.66 0.66 7.42
C ALA A 151 4.00 -0.64 7.91
N HIS A 152 4.49 -1.24 8.99
CA HIS A 152 3.88 -2.43 9.58
C HIS A 152 2.43 -2.16 10.03
N HIS A 153 2.17 -1.01 10.66
CA HIS A 153 0.81 -0.61 11.04
C HIS A 153 -0.10 -0.51 9.82
N ILE A 154 0.32 0.17 8.75
CA ILE A 154 -0.47 0.29 7.51
C ILE A 154 -0.74 -1.09 6.92
N LEU A 155 0.31 -1.89 6.72
CA LEU A 155 0.24 -3.22 6.09
C LEU A 155 -0.68 -4.18 6.87
N LYS A 156 -0.68 -4.10 8.20
CA LYS A 156 -1.50 -4.96 9.07
C LYS A 156 -3.00 -4.66 8.96
N HIS A 157 -3.37 -3.44 8.59
CA HIS A 157 -4.77 -3.00 8.47
C HIS A 157 -5.29 -3.05 7.03
N ILE A 158 -4.52 -3.60 6.07
CA ILE A 158 -5.02 -3.81 4.72
C ILE A 158 -6.14 -4.87 4.76
N PRO A 159 -7.33 -4.59 4.21
CA PRO A 159 -8.40 -5.57 4.11
C PRO A 159 -7.99 -6.83 3.35
N GLU A 160 -8.54 -7.99 3.72
CA GLU A 160 -8.23 -9.26 3.05
C GLU A 160 -8.60 -9.24 1.57
N ASP A 161 -9.75 -8.66 1.21
CA ASP A 161 -10.19 -8.51 -0.17
C ASP A 161 -9.16 -7.72 -1.02
N ASP A 162 -8.60 -6.65 -0.46
CA ASP A 162 -7.56 -5.83 -1.10
C ASP A 162 -6.26 -6.63 -1.31
N LEU A 163 -5.91 -7.51 -0.37
CA LEU A 163 -4.76 -8.42 -0.50
C LEU A 163 -4.93 -9.37 -1.70
N TRP A 164 -6.14 -9.89 -1.93
CA TRP A 164 -6.43 -10.81 -3.03
C TRP A 164 -6.42 -10.08 -4.38
N LYS A 165 -6.99 -8.87 -4.40
CA LYS A 165 -7.00 -7.96 -5.56
C LYS A 165 -5.58 -7.62 -6.01
N MET A 166 -4.66 -7.34 -5.07
CA MET A 166 -3.25 -7.04 -5.40
C MET A 166 -2.50 -8.23 -6.01
N GLY A 167 -2.76 -9.47 -5.55
CA GLY A 167 -2.08 -10.67 -6.03
C GLY A 167 -0.95 -11.18 -5.13
#